data_AF-A0AAV0U583-F1
#
_entry.id   AF-A0AAV0U583-F1
#
_cell.length_a   1.000
_cell.length_b   1.000
_cell.length_c   1.000
_cell.angle_alpha   90.00
_cell.angle_beta   90.00
_cell.angle_gamma   90.00
#
_symmetry.space_group_name_H-M   'P 1'
#
loop_
_entity.id
_entity.type
_entity.pdbx_description
1 polymer ?
#
loop_
_entity_poly.entity_id
_entity_poly.type
_entity_poly.pdbx_seq_one_letter_code
_entity_poly.pdbx_strand_id
1 'polypeptide(L)'
;MVTQFLQNERMDVGSIEFRRRMEEHVDYLEQVHTHATERDWVFPYAMGVNTRHLYHDGDRKMSPFDFVQQEHQAAQRQQQRRLTDQRRLVSSTLGYRETLDWCSSDNSHNQSICTVIKSQNQCGSCWAFAAADSIETAVVVHAGTKPQSLSPQQFLACSSRAMTTTFDYCWAESGVDGSSWLHSKMVWGSTNDACNGGMTHAAFADAAQLHWSLLSQLDLPYNEEDTAQPSEVTLANACSNSTADDAAASISGWEQVVGRLCENSTDSTELLKLALQQQPISVGIGVLYASRQRNAYRVAL
;
A
#
# COMPACT_ATOMS: atom_id res chain seq x y z
N MET A 1 19.72 15.19 -18.27
CA MET A 1 18.70 14.86 -17.25
C MET A 1 19.22 13.83 -16.24
N VAL A 2 19.71 12.67 -16.68
CA VAL A 2 20.26 11.61 -15.80
C VAL A 2 21.39 12.09 -14.89
N THR A 3 22.42 12.77 -15.44
CA THR A 3 23.56 13.26 -14.63
C THR A 3 23.13 14.22 -13.52
N GLN A 4 22.16 15.10 -13.79
CA GLN A 4 21.66 16.07 -12.83
C GLN A 4 20.77 15.40 -11.76
N PHE A 5 19.97 14.41 -12.13
CA PHE A 5 19.23 13.57 -11.18
C PHE A 5 20.18 12.80 -10.26
N LEU A 6 21.18 12.12 -10.82
CA LEU A 6 22.18 11.39 -10.04
C LEU A 6 22.94 12.33 -9.08
N GLN A 7 23.27 13.56 -9.50
CA GLN A 7 23.89 14.54 -8.61
C GLN A 7 22.94 15.02 -7.50
N ASN A 8 21.68 15.31 -7.83
CA ASN A 8 20.68 15.76 -6.85
C ASN A 8 20.40 14.70 -5.78
N GLU A 9 20.40 13.43 -6.18
CA GLU A 9 20.23 12.28 -5.28
C GLU A 9 21.55 11.87 -4.57
N ARG A 10 22.65 12.64 -4.75
CA ARG A 10 24.00 12.35 -4.20
C ARG A 10 24.54 10.96 -4.60
N MET A 11 24.28 10.59 -5.84
CA MET A 11 24.64 9.34 -6.47
C MET A 11 25.70 9.49 -7.57
N ASP A 12 26.35 10.65 -7.62
CA ASP A 12 27.43 10.98 -8.54
C ASP A 12 28.69 10.11 -8.33
N VAL A 13 28.82 9.48 -7.16
CA VAL A 13 29.87 8.50 -6.81
C VAL A 13 29.39 7.05 -6.98
N GLY A 14 28.20 6.83 -7.55
CA GLY A 14 27.58 5.51 -7.71
C GLY A 14 28.31 4.59 -8.68
N SER A 15 28.03 3.29 -8.58
CA SER A 15 28.52 2.29 -9.53
C SER A 15 28.09 2.65 -10.96
N ILE A 16 28.94 2.38 -11.95
CA ILE A 16 28.62 2.48 -13.39
C ILE A 16 27.27 1.79 -13.70
N GLU A 17 26.96 0.76 -12.91
CA GLU A 17 25.73 -0.01 -12.97
C GLU A 17 24.46 0.79 -12.64
N PHE A 18 24.46 1.61 -11.57
CA PHE A 18 23.29 2.45 -11.26
C PHE A 18 23.02 3.49 -12.35
N ARG A 19 24.09 4.06 -12.92
CA ARG A 19 23.97 4.97 -14.05
C ARG A 19 23.38 4.26 -15.27
N ARG A 20 23.91 3.08 -15.62
CA ARG A 20 23.41 2.26 -16.74
C ARG A 20 21.92 1.94 -16.58
N ARG A 21 21.50 1.46 -15.41
CA ARG A 21 20.09 1.16 -15.11
C ARG A 21 19.20 2.40 -15.28
N MET A 22 19.62 3.55 -14.78
CA MET A 22 18.87 4.80 -14.95
C MET A 22 18.77 5.24 -16.41
N GLU A 23 19.86 5.14 -17.17
CA GLU A 23 19.86 5.44 -18.60
C GLU A 23 18.89 4.53 -19.36
N GLU A 24 18.86 3.23 -19.04
CA GLU A 24 17.92 2.26 -19.62
C GLU A 24 16.45 2.59 -19.30
N HIS A 25 16.15 2.99 -18.06
CA HIS A 25 14.80 3.39 -17.69
C HIS A 25 14.36 4.71 -18.34
N VAL A 26 15.29 5.65 -18.54
CA VAL A 26 15.01 6.88 -19.29
C VAL A 26 14.73 6.57 -20.75
N ASP A 27 15.57 5.78 -21.40
CA ASP A 27 15.38 5.38 -22.80
C ASP A 27 14.04 4.64 -23.01
N TYR A 28 13.69 3.74 -22.09
CA TYR A 28 12.38 3.09 -22.11
C TYR A 28 11.22 4.09 -22.07
N LEU A 29 11.27 5.09 -21.16
CA LEU A 29 10.22 6.10 -21.05
C LEU A 29 10.16 7.02 -22.27
N GLU A 30 11.30 7.38 -22.86
CA GLU A 30 11.36 8.16 -24.10
C GLU A 30 10.68 7.41 -25.26
N GLN A 31 10.92 6.09 -25.38
CA GLN A 31 10.24 5.25 -26.37
C GLN A 31 8.72 5.15 -26.10
N VAL A 32 8.30 5.01 -24.84
CA VAL A 32 6.87 5.02 -24.45
C VAL A 32 6.21 6.33 -24.90
N HIS A 33 6.83 7.47 -24.61
CA HIS A 33 6.29 8.78 -25.00
C HIS A 33 6.27 8.98 -26.52
N THR A 34 7.29 8.48 -27.23
CA THR A 34 7.36 8.52 -28.70
C THR A 34 6.21 7.74 -29.31
N HIS A 35 6.02 6.48 -28.91
CA HIS A 35 4.94 5.63 -29.42
C HIS A 35 3.52 6.15 -29.12
N ALA A 36 3.33 6.78 -27.96
CA ALA A 36 2.07 7.42 -27.61
C ALA A 36 1.80 8.66 -28.47
N THR A 37 2.83 9.50 -28.68
CA THR A 37 2.73 10.72 -29.50
C THR A 37 2.44 10.41 -30.96
N GLU A 38 3.09 9.38 -31.53
CA GLU A 38 2.82 8.90 -32.90
C GLU A 38 1.36 8.52 -33.15
N ARG A 39 0.63 8.17 -32.09
CA ARG A 39 -0.77 7.71 -32.13
C ARG A 39 -1.76 8.74 -31.61
N ASP A 40 -1.29 9.93 -31.23
CA ASP A 40 -2.10 10.96 -30.56
C ASP A 40 -2.79 10.42 -29.29
N TRP A 41 -2.08 9.54 -28.55
CA TRP A 41 -2.57 8.96 -27.30
C TRP A 41 -1.98 9.71 -26.10
N VAL A 42 -2.86 10.12 -25.19
CA VAL A 42 -2.49 10.88 -23.99
C VAL A 42 -2.68 10.03 -22.74
N PHE A 43 -1.65 9.99 -21.90
CA PHE A 43 -1.74 9.35 -20.60
C PHE A 43 -2.46 10.25 -19.59
N PRO A 44 -3.36 9.70 -18.75
CA PRO A 44 -4.02 10.49 -17.71
C PRO A 44 -3.11 10.77 -16.49
N TYR A 45 -1.83 10.44 -16.56
CA TYR A 45 -0.83 10.61 -15.51
C TYR A 45 0.55 10.88 -16.13
N ALA A 46 1.44 11.51 -15.35
CA ALA A 46 2.84 11.71 -15.73
C ALA A 46 3.68 10.48 -15.33
N MET A 47 4.67 10.15 -16.15
CA MET A 47 5.66 9.11 -15.88
C MET A 47 7.04 9.74 -15.73
N GLY A 48 7.88 9.11 -14.90
CA GLY A 48 9.23 9.58 -14.67
C GLY A 48 10.09 8.53 -13.98
N VAL A 49 11.38 8.79 -13.98
CA VAL A 49 12.34 8.00 -13.21
C VAL A 49 12.38 8.46 -11.76
N ASN A 50 12.77 7.54 -10.87
CA ASN A 50 12.90 7.78 -9.43
C ASN A 50 13.93 6.79 -8.86
N THR A 51 14.30 6.95 -7.59
CA THR A 51 15.35 6.16 -6.93
C THR A 51 15.11 4.64 -6.95
N ARG A 52 13.86 4.18 -7.05
CA ARG A 52 13.57 2.74 -7.18
C ARG A 52 14.17 2.11 -8.44
N HIS A 53 14.36 2.89 -9.51
CA HIS A 53 14.93 2.44 -10.77
C HIS A 53 16.45 2.15 -10.70
N LEU A 54 17.10 2.53 -9.60
CA LEU A 54 18.51 2.24 -9.36
C LEU A 54 18.74 0.77 -9.00
N TYR A 55 17.77 0.16 -8.31
CA TYR A 55 17.92 -1.15 -7.71
C TYR A 55 17.27 -2.27 -8.51
N HIS A 56 16.25 -1.96 -9.30
CA HIS A 56 15.64 -2.93 -10.21
C HIS A 56 16.36 -2.96 -11.55
N ASP A 57 16.84 -4.14 -11.90
CA ASP A 57 17.29 -4.44 -13.26
C ASP A 57 16.18 -4.07 -14.26
N GLY A 58 16.56 -3.42 -15.36
CA GLY A 58 15.66 -2.91 -16.40
C GLY A 58 14.84 -3.96 -17.14
N ASP A 59 14.70 -5.18 -16.60
CA ASP A 59 13.94 -6.32 -17.12
C ASP A 59 12.42 -6.05 -17.05
N ARG A 60 11.99 -5.04 -17.80
CA ARG A 60 10.59 -4.79 -18.09
C ARG A 60 10.12 -5.88 -19.03
N LYS A 61 9.17 -6.70 -18.55
CA LYS A 61 8.59 -7.80 -19.35
C LYS A 61 7.87 -7.33 -20.62
N MET A 62 7.48 -6.06 -20.67
CA MET A 62 6.66 -5.48 -21.73
C MET A 62 7.46 -4.44 -22.51
N SER A 63 7.44 -4.54 -23.83
CA SER A 63 8.06 -3.54 -24.70
C SER A 63 7.39 -2.16 -24.53
N PRO A 64 8.07 -1.05 -24.83
CA PRO A 64 7.46 0.29 -24.80
C PRO A 64 6.16 0.37 -25.62
N PHE A 65 6.14 -0.23 -26.81
CA PHE A 65 4.96 -0.28 -27.67
C PHE A 65 3.79 -1.04 -27.03
N ASP A 66 4.04 -2.25 -26.52
CA ASP A 66 3.02 -3.06 -25.87
C ASP A 66 2.47 -2.38 -24.61
N PHE A 67 3.34 -1.67 -23.87
CA PHE A 67 2.96 -0.89 -22.70
C PHE A 67 1.99 0.23 -23.06
N VAL A 68 2.32 1.02 -24.08
CA VAL A 68 1.44 2.08 -24.59
C VAL A 68 0.08 1.52 -25.01
N GLN A 69 0.07 0.37 -25.69
CA GLN A 69 -1.17 -0.30 -26.09
C GLN A 69 -1.99 -0.77 -24.89
N GLN A 70 -1.35 -1.39 -23.89
CA GLN A 70 -2.01 -1.82 -22.65
C GLN A 70 -2.65 -0.64 -21.92
N GLU A 71 -1.90 0.44 -21.73
CA GLU A 71 -2.36 1.62 -20.98
C GLU A 71 -3.48 2.36 -21.73
N HIS A 72 -3.41 2.44 -23.06
CA HIS A 72 -4.51 2.98 -23.85
C HIS A 72 -5.80 2.18 -23.67
N GLN A 73 -5.71 0.84 -23.74
CA GLN A 73 -6.87 -0.03 -23.49
C GLN A 73 -7.37 0.10 -22.05
N ALA A 74 -6.47 0.26 -21.07
CA ALA A 74 -6.84 0.50 -19.67
C ALA A 74 -7.57 1.83 -19.49
N ALA A 75 -7.09 2.90 -20.13
CA ALA A 75 -7.73 4.21 -20.11
C ALA A 75 -9.14 4.18 -20.73
N GLN A 76 -9.32 3.48 -21.86
CA GLN A 76 -10.64 3.28 -22.47
C GLN A 76 -11.60 2.54 -21.53
N ARG A 77 -11.13 1.46 -20.87
CA ARG A 77 -11.94 0.74 -19.86
C ARG A 77 -12.29 1.64 -18.67
N GLN A 78 -11.35 2.45 -18.19
CA GLN A 78 -11.58 3.38 -17.08
C GLN A 78 -12.59 4.46 -17.45
N GLN A 79 -12.52 5.01 -18.66
CA GLN A 79 -13.47 6.01 -19.15
C GLN A 79 -14.89 5.42 -19.22
N GLN A 80 -15.03 4.20 -19.74
CA GLN A 80 -16.32 3.51 -19.80
C GLN A 80 -16.89 3.25 -18.39
N ARG A 81 -16.04 2.86 -17.44
CA ARG A 81 -16.42 2.69 -16.02
C ARG A 81 -16.87 4.02 -15.41
N ARG A 82 -16.09 5.11 -15.56
CA ARG A 82 -16.46 6.44 -15.07
C ARG A 82 -17.82 6.92 -15.57
N LEU A 83 -18.14 6.71 -16.85
CA LEU A 83 -19.44 7.08 -17.42
C LEU A 83 -20.59 6.26 -16.79
N THR A 84 -20.32 4.99 -16.48
CA THR A 84 -21.29 4.10 -15.81
C THR A 84 -21.46 4.51 -14.34
N ASP A 85 -20.36 4.77 -13.64
CA ASP A 85 -20.35 5.21 -12.25
C ASP A 85 -21.03 6.56 -12.10
N GLN A 86 -20.71 7.57 -12.93
CA GLN A 86 -21.37 8.88 -12.88
C GLN A 86 -22.90 8.77 -12.99
N ARG A 87 -23.40 7.89 -13.86
CA ARG A 87 -24.85 7.62 -13.95
C ARG A 87 -25.42 6.99 -12.68
N ARG A 88 -24.66 6.14 -12.00
CA ARG A 88 -25.07 5.50 -10.73
C ARG A 88 -24.96 6.45 -9.54
N LEU A 89 -23.89 7.23 -9.43
CA LEU A 89 -23.67 8.17 -8.32
C LEU A 89 -24.72 9.29 -8.31
N VAL A 90 -25.21 9.73 -9.46
CA VAL A 90 -26.36 10.67 -9.55
C VAL A 90 -27.64 10.07 -8.96
N SER A 91 -27.74 8.74 -8.88
CA SER A 91 -28.86 8.02 -8.28
C SER A 91 -28.57 7.53 -6.85
N SER A 92 -27.34 7.70 -6.36
CA SER A 92 -26.91 7.20 -5.05
C SER A 92 -27.34 8.18 -3.95
N THR A 93 -28.04 7.68 -2.94
CA THR A 93 -28.45 8.47 -1.76
C THR A 93 -27.41 8.41 -0.64
N LEU A 94 -26.26 7.79 -0.88
CA LEU A 94 -25.22 7.57 0.11
C LEU A 94 -24.45 8.86 0.38
N GLY A 95 -24.44 9.31 1.65
CA GLY A 95 -23.76 10.52 2.09
C GLY A 95 -22.26 10.30 2.26
N TYR A 96 -21.50 10.26 1.15
CA TYR A 96 -20.04 10.38 1.20
C TYR A 96 -19.55 11.70 0.63
N ARG A 97 -18.44 12.19 1.17
CA ARG A 97 -17.79 13.43 0.73
C ARG A 97 -17.22 13.26 -0.68
N GLU A 98 -17.28 14.33 -1.48
CA GLU A 98 -16.68 14.36 -2.82
C GLU A 98 -15.15 14.24 -2.74
N THR A 99 -14.55 14.92 -1.77
CA THR A 99 -13.13 14.84 -1.44
C THR A 99 -12.93 14.43 0.02
N LEU A 100 -11.86 13.68 0.26
CA LEU A 100 -11.43 13.29 1.59
C LEU A 100 -9.93 13.05 1.53
N ASP A 101 -9.19 13.74 2.38
CA ASP A 101 -7.76 13.55 2.55
C ASP A 101 -7.39 13.62 4.04
N TRP A 102 -7.13 12.44 4.59
CA TRP A 102 -6.69 12.26 5.97
C TRP A 102 -5.32 12.89 6.25
N CYS A 103 -4.52 13.16 5.22
CA CYS A 103 -3.20 13.76 5.35
C CYS A 103 -3.20 15.29 5.16
N SER A 104 -4.38 15.93 5.04
CA SER A 104 -4.53 17.39 4.97
C SER A 104 -5.57 17.89 5.98
N SER A 105 -6.09 19.12 5.84
CA SER A 105 -7.24 19.58 6.63
C SER A 105 -8.58 19.09 6.08
N ASP A 106 -8.61 18.37 4.95
CA ASP A 106 -9.83 17.86 4.33
C ASP A 106 -10.32 16.53 4.95
N ASN A 107 -10.55 16.53 6.27
CA ASN A 107 -11.04 15.38 7.04
C ASN A 107 -11.79 15.84 8.32
N SER A 108 -12.32 14.90 9.10
CA SER A 108 -13.09 15.20 10.33
C SER A 108 -12.25 15.82 11.46
N HIS A 109 -10.92 15.70 11.42
CA HIS A 109 -10.00 16.30 12.40
C HIS A 109 -9.52 17.70 12.01
N ASN A 110 -9.85 18.18 10.80
CA ASN A 110 -9.40 19.48 10.25
C ASN A 110 -7.86 19.68 10.27
N GLN A 111 -7.10 18.59 10.31
CA GLN A 111 -5.63 18.58 10.29
C GLN A 111 -5.14 17.23 9.76
N SER A 112 -3.87 17.19 9.33
CA SER A 112 -3.25 15.94 8.90
C SER A 112 -3.12 14.97 10.08
N ILE A 113 -3.56 13.73 9.87
CA ILE A 113 -3.37 12.62 10.82
C ILE A 113 -2.29 11.63 10.37
N CYS A 114 -1.64 11.91 9.24
CA CYS A 114 -0.64 11.03 8.64
C CYS A 114 0.76 11.38 9.14
N THR A 115 1.62 10.36 9.27
CA THR A 115 3.05 10.58 9.45
C THR A 115 3.72 10.91 8.13
N VAL A 116 5.03 11.17 8.16
CA VAL A 116 5.84 11.31 6.94
C VAL A 116 5.77 10.05 6.08
N ILE A 117 5.95 10.22 4.77
CA ILE A 117 6.12 9.11 3.83
C ILE A 117 7.43 8.40 4.16
N LYS A 118 7.38 7.07 4.29
CA LYS A 118 8.52 6.20 4.57
C LYS A 118 8.99 5.46 3.31
N SER A 119 10.18 4.87 3.35
CA SER A 119 10.73 4.06 2.24
C SER A 119 11.08 2.65 2.71
N GLN A 120 10.52 1.65 2.02
CA GLN A 120 10.88 0.23 2.19
C GLN A 120 12.17 -0.15 1.45
N ASN A 121 12.69 0.75 0.61
CA ASN A 121 13.86 0.54 -0.23
C ASN A 121 13.79 -0.79 -1.01
N GLN A 122 14.79 -1.67 -0.87
CA GLN A 122 14.89 -2.91 -1.66
C GLN A 122 14.16 -4.10 -1.04
N CYS A 123 13.66 -3.97 0.18
CA CYS A 123 13.02 -5.05 0.91
C CYS A 123 11.54 -5.17 0.51
N GLY A 124 11.03 -6.40 0.34
CA GLY A 124 9.61 -6.68 0.07
C GLY A 124 8.69 -6.49 1.28
N SER A 125 8.93 -5.46 2.08
CA SER A 125 8.28 -5.16 3.36
C SER A 125 7.03 -4.28 3.25
N CYS A 126 6.47 -4.06 2.06
CA CYS A 126 5.30 -3.17 1.87
C CYS A 126 4.13 -3.50 2.81
N TRP A 127 3.96 -4.78 3.15
CA TRP A 127 2.96 -5.27 4.10
C TRP A 127 3.16 -4.74 5.52
N ALA A 128 4.41 -4.59 5.96
CA ALA A 128 4.75 -4.11 7.29
C ALA A 128 4.57 -2.59 7.39
N PHE A 129 4.99 -1.85 6.35
CA PHE A 129 4.73 -0.41 6.26
C PHE A 129 3.24 -0.12 6.22
N ALA A 130 2.48 -0.81 5.37
CA ALA A 130 1.03 -0.64 5.30
C ALA A 130 0.33 -0.99 6.64
N ALA A 131 0.85 -1.96 7.38
CA ALA A 131 0.33 -2.27 8.71
C ALA A 131 0.64 -1.15 9.71
N ALA A 132 1.91 -0.73 9.82
CA ALA A 132 2.32 0.37 10.68
C ALA A 132 1.49 1.65 10.39
N ASP A 133 1.47 2.12 9.15
CA ASP A 133 0.78 3.35 8.74
C ASP A 133 -0.74 3.30 9.01
N SER A 134 -1.36 2.12 8.87
CA SER A 134 -2.78 1.93 9.21
C SER A 134 -3.04 2.04 10.71
N ILE A 135 -2.12 1.56 11.54
CA ILE A 135 -2.24 1.66 13.00
C ILE A 135 -1.98 3.10 13.45
N GLU A 136 -0.97 3.75 12.90
CA GLU A 136 -0.64 5.15 13.20
C GLU A 136 -1.85 6.06 13.05
N THR A 137 -2.56 5.91 11.92
CA THR A 137 -3.74 6.70 11.62
C THR A 137 -4.96 6.26 12.44
N ALA A 138 -5.17 4.96 12.64
CA ALA A 138 -6.26 4.45 13.48
C ALA A 138 -6.16 4.96 14.94
N VAL A 139 -4.96 4.97 15.52
CA VAL A 139 -4.75 5.47 16.88
C VAL A 139 -5.08 6.96 16.99
N VAL A 140 -4.74 7.78 15.98
CA VAL A 140 -5.14 9.19 15.95
C VAL A 140 -6.66 9.34 15.86
N VAL A 141 -7.32 8.54 15.02
CA VAL A 141 -8.79 8.57 14.85
C VAL A 141 -9.51 8.18 16.15
N HIS A 142 -9.10 7.10 16.82
CA HIS A 142 -9.83 6.55 17.96
C HIS A 142 -9.40 7.12 19.32
N ALA A 143 -8.12 7.44 19.49
CA ALA A 143 -7.57 7.93 20.75
C ALA A 143 -7.28 9.44 20.76
N GLY A 144 -7.37 10.12 19.61
CA GLY A 144 -7.15 11.57 19.51
C GLY A 144 -5.70 11.98 19.80
N THR A 145 -4.74 11.07 19.61
CA THR A 145 -3.31 11.35 19.82
C THR A 145 -2.72 12.14 18.65
N LYS A 146 -1.44 12.53 18.78
CA LYS A 146 -0.68 13.06 17.65
C LYS A 146 -0.20 11.90 16.77
N PRO A 147 -0.10 12.10 15.43
CA PRO A 147 0.50 11.12 14.55
C PRO A 147 1.92 10.78 15.02
N GLN A 148 2.20 9.50 15.21
CA GLN A 148 3.48 9.00 15.69
C GLN A 148 3.98 7.97 14.69
N SER A 149 5.23 8.09 14.23
CA SER A 149 5.83 7.11 13.32
C SER A 149 6.16 5.83 14.09
N LEU A 150 5.51 4.72 13.75
CA LEU A 150 5.73 3.37 14.26
C LEU A 150 6.82 2.67 13.45
N SER A 151 7.42 1.64 14.06
CA SER A 151 8.49 0.84 13.46
C SER A 151 7.96 -0.27 12.54
N PRO A 152 8.18 -0.19 11.21
CA PRO A 152 7.95 -1.34 10.34
C PRO A 152 8.90 -2.50 10.66
N GLN A 153 10.09 -2.21 11.22
CA GLN A 153 11.09 -3.21 11.58
C GLN A 153 10.57 -4.19 12.65
N GLN A 154 9.76 -3.71 13.59
CA GLN A 154 9.12 -4.57 14.60
C GLN A 154 8.25 -5.63 13.92
N PHE A 155 7.46 -5.24 12.91
CA PHE A 155 6.65 -6.21 12.15
C PHE A 155 7.52 -7.21 11.41
N LEU A 156 8.62 -6.77 10.76
CA LEU A 156 9.55 -7.68 10.06
C LEU A 156 10.14 -8.74 11.00
N ALA A 157 10.51 -8.32 12.21
CA ALA A 157 11.15 -9.19 13.19
C ALA A 157 10.17 -10.11 13.92
N CYS A 158 8.97 -9.62 14.23
CA CYS A 158 8.07 -10.29 15.17
C CYS A 158 6.89 -11.00 14.48
N SER A 159 6.44 -10.53 13.31
CA SER A 159 5.28 -11.13 12.64
C SER A 159 5.73 -12.25 11.72
N SER A 160 5.60 -13.49 12.20
CA SER A 160 5.96 -14.71 11.46
C SER A 160 4.97 -15.86 11.67
N ARG A 161 3.86 -15.62 12.37
CA ARG A 161 2.85 -16.66 12.62
C ARG A 161 2.06 -16.94 11.34
N ALA A 162 1.81 -18.22 11.09
CA ALA A 162 0.88 -18.62 10.05
C ALA A 162 -0.53 -18.17 10.46
N MET A 163 -1.13 -17.32 9.63
CA MET A 163 -2.48 -16.83 9.80
C MET A 163 -3.33 -17.30 8.62
N THR A 164 -4.56 -17.71 8.89
CA THR A 164 -5.57 -17.95 7.86
C THR A 164 -6.86 -17.28 8.28
N THR A 165 -7.42 -16.48 7.39
CA THR A 165 -8.68 -15.77 7.64
C THR A 165 -9.60 -15.85 6.42
N THR A 166 -10.89 -15.80 6.66
CA THR A 166 -11.89 -15.77 5.59
C THR A 166 -12.37 -14.35 5.41
N PHE A 167 -12.34 -13.87 4.18
CA PHE A 167 -12.87 -12.57 3.78
C PHE A 167 -14.15 -12.78 2.97
N ASP A 168 -15.17 -11.98 3.28
CA ASP A 168 -16.45 -11.99 2.58
C ASP A 168 -16.50 -10.86 1.56
N TYR A 169 -17.03 -11.11 0.38
CA TYR A 169 -17.19 -10.14 -0.69
C TYR A 169 -18.62 -10.24 -1.22
N CYS A 170 -19.57 -9.68 -0.48
CA CYS A 170 -21.00 -9.77 -0.77
C CYS A 170 -21.40 -9.30 -2.19
N TRP A 171 -20.59 -8.45 -2.84
CA TRP A 171 -20.81 -8.03 -4.23
C TRP A 171 -20.34 -9.03 -5.28
N ALA A 172 -19.66 -10.10 -4.88
CA ALA A 172 -19.05 -11.07 -5.79
C ALA A 172 -19.93 -12.31 -6.05
N GLU A 173 -21.17 -12.36 -5.55
CA GLU A 173 -22.06 -13.52 -5.72
C GLU A 173 -22.32 -13.88 -7.19
N SER A 174 -22.43 -12.88 -8.07
CA SER A 174 -22.60 -13.07 -9.52
C SER A 174 -21.28 -13.03 -10.31
N GLY A 175 -20.14 -13.04 -9.62
CA GLY A 175 -18.83 -12.76 -10.20
C GLY A 175 -18.59 -11.27 -10.46
N VAL A 176 -17.32 -10.90 -10.61
CA VAL A 176 -16.89 -9.52 -10.87
C VAL A 176 -16.21 -9.45 -12.24
N ASP A 177 -16.64 -8.49 -13.07
CA ASP A 177 -16.08 -8.29 -14.40
C ASP A 177 -14.57 -8.01 -14.34
N GLY A 178 -13.79 -8.77 -15.13
CA GLY A 178 -12.33 -8.77 -15.09
C GLY A 178 -11.72 -9.48 -13.88
N SER A 179 -12.51 -10.11 -13.01
CA SER A 179 -12.05 -10.83 -11.81
C SER A 179 -12.89 -12.07 -11.55
N SER A 180 -12.98 -12.97 -12.53
CA SER A 180 -13.72 -14.24 -12.43
C SER A 180 -13.23 -15.18 -11.31
N TRP A 181 -12.02 -14.95 -10.81
CA TRP A 181 -11.44 -15.68 -9.68
C TRP A 181 -11.97 -15.23 -8.31
N LEU A 182 -12.65 -14.07 -8.25
CA LEU A 182 -13.15 -13.50 -6.99
C LEU A 182 -14.49 -14.14 -6.64
N HIS A 183 -14.52 -14.86 -5.53
CA HIS A 183 -15.74 -15.46 -4.98
C HIS A 183 -16.26 -14.64 -3.80
N SER A 184 -17.53 -14.85 -3.44
CA SER A 184 -18.16 -14.19 -2.29
C SER A 184 -17.52 -14.56 -0.95
N LYS A 185 -16.78 -15.67 -0.89
CA LYS A 185 -15.96 -16.06 0.26
C LYS A 185 -14.59 -16.48 -0.22
N MET A 186 -13.56 -15.86 0.36
CA MET A 186 -12.17 -16.16 0.04
C MET A 186 -11.39 -16.47 1.30
N VAL A 187 -10.74 -17.63 1.33
CA VAL A 187 -9.81 -17.98 2.40
C VAL A 187 -8.41 -17.50 2.02
N TRP A 188 -7.80 -16.75 2.92
CA TRP A 188 -6.47 -16.18 2.73
C TRP A 188 -5.55 -16.63 3.84
N GLY A 189 -4.57 -17.44 3.46
CA GLY A 189 -3.44 -17.80 4.32
C GLY A 189 -2.25 -16.88 4.06
N SER A 190 -1.52 -16.54 5.11
CA SER A 190 -0.23 -15.87 5.01
C SER A 190 0.68 -16.24 6.18
N THR A 191 1.95 -16.39 5.87
CA THR A 191 3.04 -16.36 6.83
C THR A 191 3.90 -15.18 6.41
N ASN A 192 4.00 -14.17 7.28
CA ASN A 192 4.86 -13.03 7.02
C ASN A 192 6.32 -13.48 7.13
N ASP A 193 7.14 -13.03 6.19
CA ASP A 193 8.53 -13.46 6.05
C ASP A 193 9.39 -12.25 5.67
N ALA A 194 9.50 -11.30 6.60
CA ALA A 194 10.32 -10.10 6.48
C ALA A 194 10.30 -9.47 5.06
N CYS A 195 11.43 -9.51 4.35
CA CYS A 195 11.60 -8.97 2.99
C CYS A 195 11.08 -9.88 1.87
N ASN A 196 10.74 -11.14 2.14
CA ASN A 196 10.14 -12.06 1.17
C ASN A 196 8.62 -11.88 1.04
N GLY A 197 8.05 -10.94 1.81
CA GLY A 197 6.67 -10.52 1.71
C GLY A 197 5.81 -10.97 2.88
N GLY A 198 4.55 -10.57 2.82
CA GLY A 198 3.60 -10.76 3.90
C GLY A 198 2.28 -10.08 3.61
N MET A 199 1.40 -10.07 4.60
CA MET A 199 0.05 -9.54 4.54
C MET A 199 -0.29 -8.78 5.81
N THR A 200 -0.93 -7.62 5.64
CA THR A 200 -1.32 -6.74 6.74
C THR A 200 -2.24 -7.39 7.76
N HIS A 201 -3.14 -8.30 7.36
CA HIS A 201 -4.04 -8.96 8.32
C HIS A 201 -3.30 -9.88 9.31
N ALA A 202 -2.22 -10.55 8.88
CA ALA A 202 -1.40 -11.34 9.78
C ALA A 202 -0.62 -10.43 10.73
N ALA A 203 -0.10 -9.31 10.22
CA ALA A 203 0.59 -8.30 11.02
C ALA A 203 -0.32 -7.71 12.10
N PHE A 204 -1.54 -7.31 11.73
CA PHE A 204 -2.54 -6.82 12.67
C PHE A 204 -2.97 -7.88 13.68
N ALA A 205 -3.15 -9.12 13.23
CA ALA A 205 -3.52 -10.20 14.13
C ALA A 205 -2.45 -10.51 15.15
N ASP A 206 -1.18 -10.53 14.75
CA ASP A 206 -0.06 -10.73 15.67
C ASP A 206 -0.01 -9.58 16.68
N ALA A 207 -0.03 -8.33 16.22
CA ALA A 207 -0.01 -7.16 17.09
C ALA A 207 -1.17 -7.14 18.11
N ALA A 208 -2.39 -7.45 17.67
CA ALA A 208 -3.58 -7.46 18.52
C ALA A 208 -3.59 -8.66 19.49
N GLN A 209 -3.37 -9.88 18.99
CA GLN A 209 -3.50 -11.11 19.79
C GLN A 209 -2.34 -11.32 20.76
N LEU A 210 -1.15 -10.85 20.40
CA LEU A 210 0.02 -10.91 21.27
C LEU A 210 0.19 -9.66 22.12
N HIS A 211 -0.74 -8.71 22.02
CA HIS A 211 -0.76 -7.45 22.77
C HIS A 211 0.58 -6.71 22.69
N TRP A 212 1.08 -6.52 21.47
CA TRP A 212 2.35 -5.84 21.26
C TRP A 212 2.30 -4.40 21.77
N SER A 213 3.36 -4.01 22.45
CA SER A 213 3.72 -2.62 22.67
C SER A 213 4.45 -2.14 21.41
N LEU A 214 3.73 -1.46 20.51
CA LEU A 214 4.30 -1.04 19.22
C LEU A 214 5.28 0.10 19.46
N LEU A 215 6.51 -0.07 18.97
CA LEU A 215 7.60 0.87 19.12
C LEU A 215 7.54 1.95 18.05
N SER A 216 8.07 3.12 18.39
CA SER A 216 8.27 4.17 17.39
C SER A 216 9.39 3.81 16.43
N GLN A 217 9.41 4.44 15.25
CA GLN A 217 10.52 4.35 14.31
C GLN A 217 11.83 4.88 14.90
N LEU A 218 11.79 5.75 15.91
CA LEU A 218 12.99 6.25 16.57
C LEU A 218 13.60 5.20 17.51
N ASP A 219 12.75 4.44 18.20
CA ASP A 219 13.18 3.42 19.16
C ASP A 219 13.64 2.14 18.47
N LEU A 220 13.01 1.80 17.33
CA LEU A 220 13.43 0.70 16.47
C LEU A 220 13.48 1.14 15.00
N PRO A 221 14.60 1.71 14.54
CA PRO A 221 14.77 2.16 13.16
C PRO A 221 14.66 1.04 12.13
N TYR A 222 14.21 1.40 10.94
CA TYR A 222 14.10 0.48 9.81
C TYR A 222 15.48 0.12 9.25
N ASN A 223 15.70 -1.17 8.95
CA ASN A 223 16.87 -1.66 8.26
C ASN A 223 16.47 -2.57 7.09
N GLU A 224 16.92 -2.23 5.89
CA GLU A 224 16.60 -2.95 4.66
C GLU A 224 17.52 -4.16 4.36
N GLU A 225 18.71 -4.22 4.97
CA GLU A 225 19.77 -5.16 4.59
C GLU A 225 19.91 -6.38 5.52
N ASP A 226 19.15 -6.45 6.62
CA ASP A 226 19.42 -7.39 7.74
C ASP A 226 20.85 -7.28 8.33
N THR A 227 21.70 -6.35 7.89
CA THR A 227 23.14 -6.26 8.25
C THR A 227 23.41 -5.54 9.56
N ALA A 228 22.50 -4.67 10.00
CA ALA A 228 22.51 -4.05 11.33
C ALA A 228 21.29 -4.58 12.08
N GLN A 229 21.40 -5.82 12.55
CA GLN A 229 20.43 -6.41 13.44
C GLN A 229 20.36 -5.55 14.71
N PRO A 230 19.16 -5.10 15.13
CA PRO A 230 18.95 -4.63 16.49
C PRO A 230 19.53 -5.65 17.47
N SER A 231 20.01 -5.22 18.64
CA SER A 231 20.47 -6.19 19.63
C SER A 231 19.38 -7.23 19.90
N GLU A 232 19.72 -8.52 20.02
CA GLU A 232 18.74 -9.59 20.27
C GLU A 232 17.82 -9.25 21.46
N VAL A 233 18.32 -8.50 22.44
CA VAL A 233 17.57 -8.02 23.61
C VAL A 233 16.53 -6.96 23.22
N THR A 234 16.88 -5.99 22.38
CA THR A 234 15.92 -4.99 21.86
C THR A 234 14.81 -5.67 21.07
N LEU A 235 15.15 -6.68 20.27
CA LEU A 235 14.20 -7.41 19.45
C LEU A 235 13.28 -8.31 20.29
N ALA A 236 13.85 -9.03 21.26
CA ALA A 236 13.08 -9.87 22.18
C ALA A 236 12.07 -9.05 23.01
N ASN A 237 12.47 -7.84 23.44
CA ASN A 237 11.57 -6.92 24.13
C ASN A 237 10.53 -6.29 23.20
N ALA A 238 10.90 -6.01 21.94
CA ALA A 238 9.97 -5.47 20.96
C ALA A 238 8.86 -6.48 20.60
N CYS A 239 9.15 -7.77 20.60
CA CYS A 239 8.16 -8.81 20.28
C CYS A 239 7.35 -9.28 21.50
N SER A 240 7.68 -8.84 22.72
CA SER A 240 6.99 -9.18 23.96
C SER A 240 6.05 -8.07 24.43
N ASN A 241 5.17 -8.40 25.38
CA ASN A 241 4.25 -7.45 26.03
C ASN A 241 4.87 -6.73 27.25
N SER A 242 6.19 -6.82 27.44
CA SER A 242 6.80 -6.60 28.76
C SER A 242 7.23 -5.15 29.06
N THR A 243 7.15 -4.22 28.12
CA THR A 243 7.54 -2.81 28.35
C THR A 243 6.51 -1.85 27.75
N ALA A 244 5.47 -1.57 28.53
CA ALA A 244 4.47 -0.55 28.21
C ALA A 244 5.03 0.89 28.26
N ASP A 245 6.15 1.10 28.95
CA ASP A 245 6.74 2.43 29.17
C ASP A 245 7.28 3.08 27.88
N ASP A 246 7.67 2.28 26.89
CA ASP A 246 8.18 2.74 25.58
C ASP A 246 7.17 2.52 24.43
N ALA A 247 5.92 2.17 24.75
CA ALA A 247 4.90 1.88 23.74
C ALA A 247 4.40 3.17 23.08
N ALA A 248 4.59 3.30 21.77
CA ALA A 248 4.03 4.39 20.97
C ALA A 248 2.56 4.14 20.62
N ALA A 249 2.16 2.87 20.47
CA ALA A 249 0.79 2.47 20.18
C ALA A 249 0.52 1.02 20.60
N SER A 250 -0.76 0.65 20.62
CA SER A 250 -1.22 -0.73 20.61
C SER A 250 -2.57 -0.80 19.90
N ILE A 251 -2.95 -1.99 19.45
CA ILE A 251 -4.28 -2.24 18.86
C ILE A 251 -4.97 -3.37 19.60
N SER A 252 -6.29 -3.27 19.68
CA SER A 252 -7.11 -4.28 20.35
C SER A 252 -7.65 -5.33 19.38
N GLY A 253 -7.69 -4.99 18.09
CA GLY A 253 -8.18 -5.87 17.05
C GLY A 253 -7.93 -5.32 15.65
N TRP A 254 -8.53 -6.01 14.68
CA TRP A 254 -8.56 -5.58 13.29
C TRP A 254 -9.77 -6.18 12.60
N GLU A 255 -10.18 -5.57 11.49
CA GLU A 255 -11.28 -6.11 10.73
C GLU A 255 -11.24 -5.80 9.24
N GLN A 256 -12.05 -6.55 8.49
CA GLN A 256 -12.41 -6.23 7.13
C GLN A 256 -13.57 -5.21 7.14
N VAL A 257 -13.35 -4.06 6.50
CA VAL A 257 -14.33 -2.97 6.45
C VAL A 257 -15.11 -2.88 5.15
N VAL A 258 -14.68 -3.58 4.10
CA VAL A 258 -15.36 -3.59 2.80
C VAL A 258 -15.64 -5.03 2.39
N GLY A 259 -16.91 -5.40 2.22
CA GLY A 259 -17.33 -6.70 1.64
C GLY A 259 -18.10 -7.64 2.55
N ARG A 260 -18.14 -7.36 3.86
CA ARG A 260 -18.93 -8.14 4.80
C ARG A 260 -20.44 -8.00 4.56
N LEU A 261 -20.89 -6.76 4.38
CA LEU A 261 -22.30 -6.42 4.22
C LEU A 261 -22.48 -5.52 3.00
N CYS A 262 -23.51 -5.80 2.22
CA CYS A 262 -23.90 -5.02 1.02
C CYS A 262 -25.26 -4.34 1.24
N GLU A 263 -25.60 -4.00 2.48
CA GLU A 263 -26.87 -3.39 2.85
C GLU A 263 -27.06 -2.03 2.17
N ASN A 264 -25.99 -1.24 2.11
CA ASN A 264 -26.00 0.12 1.58
C ASN A 264 -25.73 0.16 0.06
N SER A 265 -24.96 -0.77 -0.46
CA SER A 265 -24.61 -0.87 -1.88
C SER A 265 -23.99 -2.24 -2.19
N THR A 266 -24.14 -2.68 -3.43
CA THR A 266 -23.37 -3.81 -3.99
C THR A 266 -22.17 -3.32 -4.82
N ASP A 267 -21.93 -2.01 -4.89
CA ASP A 267 -20.78 -1.43 -5.58
C ASP A 267 -19.58 -1.34 -4.62
N SER A 268 -18.50 -2.04 -4.95
CA SER A 268 -17.31 -2.08 -4.10
C SER A 268 -16.63 -0.72 -3.96
N THR A 269 -16.78 0.19 -4.93
CA THR A 269 -16.24 1.54 -4.87
C THR A 269 -17.02 2.41 -3.89
N GLU A 270 -18.35 2.32 -3.90
CA GLU A 270 -19.20 3.04 -2.94
C GLU A 270 -18.95 2.54 -1.52
N LEU A 271 -18.88 1.22 -1.33
CA LEU A 271 -18.58 0.62 -0.02
C LEU A 271 -17.20 1.04 0.50
N LEU A 272 -16.19 1.10 -0.38
CA LEU A 272 -14.86 1.59 -0.01
C LEU A 272 -14.89 3.06 0.38
N LYS A 273 -15.61 3.92 -0.38
CA LYS A 273 -15.78 5.34 -0.03
C LYS A 273 -16.45 5.52 1.33
N LEU A 274 -17.48 4.73 1.62
CA LEU A 274 -18.15 4.75 2.92
C LEU A 274 -17.19 4.37 4.06
N ALA A 275 -16.40 3.32 3.87
CA ALA A 275 -15.42 2.88 4.86
C ALA A 275 -14.31 3.92 5.07
N LEU A 276 -13.80 4.55 3.99
CA LEU A 276 -12.74 5.56 4.06
C LEU A 276 -13.14 6.80 4.86
N GLN A 277 -14.43 7.12 4.94
CA GLN A 277 -14.91 8.23 5.77
C GLN A 277 -14.75 7.99 7.27
N GLN A 278 -14.58 6.74 7.70
CA GLN A 278 -14.39 6.40 9.10
C GLN A 278 -12.92 6.52 9.51
N GLN A 279 -12.02 5.97 8.69
CA GLN A 279 -10.57 6.05 8.89
C GLN A 279 -9.80 5.58 7.63
N PRO A 280 -8.48 5.83 7.55
CA PRO A 280 -7.62 5.20 6.56
C PRO A 280 -7.65 3.66 6.59
N ILE A 281 -7.45 3.04 5.43
CA ILE A 281 -7.61 1.59 5.22
C ILE A 281 -6.35 1.02 4.57
N SER A 282 -5.81 -0.05 5.15
CA SER A 282 -4.78 -0.88 4.51
C SER A 282 -5.39 -1.61 3.32
N VAL A 283 -4.84 -1.39 2.13
CA VAL A 283 -5.26 -2.06 0.90
C VAL A 283 -4.14 -2.87 0.27
N GLY A 284 -4.45 -4.09 -0.16
CA GLY A 284 -3.64 -4.80 -1.15
C GLY A 284 -3.98 -4.29 -2.55
N ILE A 285 -2.99 -4.06 -3.40
CA ILE A 285 -3.21 -3.69 -4.81
C ILE A 285 -2.36 -4.60 -5.69
N GLY A 286 -2.94 -5.12 -6.76
CA GLY A 286 -2.18 -5.81 -7.80
C GLY A 286 -1.37 -4.80 -8.62
N VAL A 287 -0.06 -4.75 -8.42
CA VAL A 287 0.84 -3.98 -9.28
C VAL A 287 1.25 -4.85 -10.46
N LEU A 288 0.91 -4.43 -11.68
CA LEU A 288 1.11 -5.15 -12.94
C LEU A 288 2.60 -5.33 -13.35
N TYR A 289 3.52 -5.64 -12.44
CA TYR A 289 4.87 -6.09 -12.80
C TYR A 289 5.48 -7.15 -11.89
N ALA A 290 4.89 -7.45 -10.73
CA ALA A 290 5.34 -8.58 -9.92
C ALA A 290 4.22 -9.03 -8.98
N SER A 291 3.95 -10.33 -8.99
CA SER A 291 3.12 -11.07 -8.05
C SER A 291 1.60 -10.87 -8.13
N ARG A 292 0.88 -11.97 -7.89
CA ARG A 292 -0.58 -12.04 -7.71
C ARG A 292 -0.98 -11.39 -6.37
N GLN A 293 -0.67 -10.13 -6.14
CA GLN A 293 -1.30 -9.39 -5.04
C GLN A 293 -2.68 -8.92 -5.49
N ARG A 294 -3.68 -9.19 -4.65
CA ARG A 294 -5.10 -9.07 -4.95
C ARG A 294 -5.76 -8.15 -3.94
N ASN A 295 -6.81 -7.45 -4.35
CA ASN A 295 -7.39 -6.39 -3.53
C ASN A 295 -8.01 -6.96 -2.24
N ALA A 296 -7.54 -6.46 -1.10
CA ALA A 296 -8.11 -6.74 0.23
C ALA A 296 -8.10 -5.43 1.03
N TYR A 297 -9.23 -5.08 1.66
CA TYR A 297 -9.45 -3.81 2.35
C TYR A 297 -9.60 -4.06 3.86
N ARG A 298 -8.69 -3.50 4.68
CA ARG A 298 -8.55 -3.85 6.10
C ARG A 298 -8.23 -2.63 6.94
N VAL A 299 -8.66 -2.62 8.20
CA VAL A 299 -8.29 -1.59 9.17
C VAL A 299 -7.84 -2.21 10.49
N ALA A 300 -7.04 -1.46 11.23
CA ALA A 300 -6.78 -1.73 12.64
C ALA A 300 -7.87 -1.09 13.53
N LEU A 301 -8.08 -1.67 14.72
CA LEU A 301 -9.04 -1.23 15.74
C LEU A 301 -8.36 -0.82 17.05
#